data_AF-A0A3E4QNR2-F1
#
_entry.id   AF-A0A3E4QNR2-F1
#
_cell.length_a   1.000
_cell.length_b   1.000
_cell.length_c   1.000
_cell.angle_alpha   90.00
_cell.angle_beta   90.00
_cell.angle_gamma   90.00
#
_symmetry.space_group_name_H-M   'P 1'
#
loop_
_entity.id
_entity.type
_entity.pdbx_description
1 polymer ?
#
loop_
_entity_poly.entity_id
_entity_poly.type
_entity_poly.pdbx_seq_one_letter_code
_entity_poly.pdbx_strand_id
1 'polypeptide(L)'
;MLDPEYLDRAGDLVAAVYGEIESDMLAHLCRVLLDEGFEAVGQRGLTALNLLAQGQGAALLGFIEAHRSEVNEAVARTVEDAVERGDRDDARRLGVDAPLVASLPGRPRQVAMTAQGIAAILERDNVEMAAGALGLWNRCVAEAVTKVNTGAETAERAVHGAVRRMMREGISTVTYRNAETGRQTVTNRIDVAVRRHVRTQLSQDGMRRTLDVCRAAGARLVEVSSHSGARPSHAKWQGRVYSLDGDVTVDGKRYRDFYRETGYGRVDGLGGANCRHSFGPWLPGTPRMYSQNPDHPSGLPSDEVYRLVHGQRRRERGIRQTKRELAGAKLCYERSGEIGDLTEVLRLQDELRRRQADLREFISGANAKGSAPVLQRAPSREWAGDMPRITLSVSAQSRRRAREALALKEECSKKRLPVYDDGPLGAVARRAYGKYGKEDGYAVVAHGRPDSVILLGSRSDHATLASIIRARKDYEPGTPIRLLACSTGRQDGNAPCVAQRLADELGVDVTAPDGPLWVYSDGTLTIGAEKGHNTGRFITFHPRGQE
;
A
#
# COMPACT_ATOMS: atom_id res chain seq x y z
N MET A 1 22.25 22.30 -9.84
CA MET A 1 21.06 21.86 -9.09
C MET A 1 20.04 21.08 -9.93
N LEU A 2 19.57 19.95 -9.38
CA LEU A 2 18.42 19.19 -9.90
C LEU A 2 17.10 19.83 -9.46
N ASP A 3 16.21 20.05 -10.42
CA ASP A 3 14.85 20.55 -10.19
C ASP A 3 13.98 19.51 -9.43
N PRO A 4 13.16 19.92 -8.43
CA PRO A 4 12.32 18.99 -7.70
C PRO A 4 11.32 18.19 -8.54
N GLU A 5 10.79 18.75 -9.64
CA GLU A 5 9.92 18.04 -10.58
C GLU A 5 10.72 17.13 -11.52
N TYR A 6 11.96 17.49 -11.85
CA TYR A 6 12.88 16.59 -12.56
C TYR A 6 13.22 15.35 -11.72
N LEU A 7 13.45 15.50 -10.41
CA LEU A 7 13.68 14.34 -9.52
C LEU A 7 12.48 13.38 -9.47
N ASP A 8 11.25 13.91 -9.58
CA ASP A 8 10.04 13.07 -9.68
C ASP A 8 9.93 12.43 -11.10
N ARG A 9 10.31 13.12 -12.20
CA ARG A 9 10.25 12.63 -13.60
C ARG A 9 11.39 11.69 -14.04
N ALA A 10 12.59 11.84 -13.49
CA ALA A 10 13.76 11.01 -13.86
C ALA A 10 13.54 9.53 -13.50
N GLY A 11 12.77 9.28 -12.43
CA GLY A 11 12.29 7.92 -12.11
C GLY A 11 11.30 7.38 -13.14
N ASP A 12 10.46 8.24 -13.72
CA ASP A 12 9.42 7.86 -14.69
C ASP A 12 10.00 7.57 -16.09
N LEU A 13 11.07 8.26 -16.50
CA LEU A 13 11.75 8.02 -17.78
C LEU A 13 12.34 6.60 -17.87
N VAL A 14 12.96 6.13 -16.78
CA VAL A 14 13.44 4.75 -16.77
C VAL A 14 12.29 3.76 -16.62
N ALA A 15 11.22 4.13 -15.92
CA ALA A 15 10.01 3.32 -15.83
C ALA A 15 9.31 3.12 -17.19
N ALA A 16 9.45 4.05 -18.15
CA ALA A 16 8.92 3.91 -19.51
C ALA A 16 9.59 2.77 -20.29
N VAL A 17 10.92 2.66 -20.23
CA VAL A 17 11.70 1.55 -20.83
C VAL A 17 11.27 0.21 -20.23
N TYR A 18 10.98 0.17 -18.93
CA TYR A 18 10.43 -1.02 -18.28
C TYR A 18 8.96 -1.30 -18.65
N GLY A 19 8.18 -0.27 -18.98
CA GLY A 19 6.84 -0.42 -19.53
C GLY A 19 6.84 -1.02 -20.94
N GLU A 20 7.87 -0.75 -21.74
CA GLU A 20 8.10 -1.39 -23.03
C GLU A 20 8.47 -2.87 -22.86
N ILE A 21 9.39 -3.21 -21.94
CA ILE A 21 9.71 -4.61 -21.59
C ILE A 21 8.45 -5.37 -21.14
N GLU A 22 7.62 -4.75 -20.29
CA GLU A 22 6.36 -5.35 -19.84
C GLU A 22 5.37 -5.52 -21.00
N SER A 23 5.30 -4.55 -21.92
CA SER A 23 4.46 -4.62 -23.12
C SER A 23 4.93 -5.69 -24.09
N ASP A 24 6.23 -5.88 -24.27
CA ASP A 24 6.81 -6.92 -25.13
C ASP A 24 6.64 -8.31 -24.56
N MET A 25 6.81 -8.46 -23.24
CA MET A 25 6.47 -9.69 -22.53
C MET A 25 4.98 -10.02 -22.68
N LEU A 26 4.10 -9.03 -22.53
CA LEU A 26 2.65 -9.22 -22.70
C LEU A 26 2.27 -9.51 -24.15
N ALA A 27 2.87 -8.82 -25.13
CA ALA A 27 2.64 -9.04 -26.55
C ALA A 27 3.14 -10.42 -27.00
N HIS A 28 4.28 -10.87 -26.46
CA HIS A 28 4.79 -12.23 -26.65
C HIS A 28 3.83 -13.27 -26.08
N LEU A 29 3.37 -13.08 -24.84
CA LEU A 29 2.37 -13.96 -24.23
C LEU A 29 1.06 -13.97 -25.01
N CYS A 30 0.58 -12.82 -25.49
CA CYS A 30 -0.60 -12.73 -26.35
C CYS A 30 -0.42 -13.44 -27.70
N ARG A 31 0.74 -13.29 -28.36
CA ARG A 31 1.06 -13.99 -29.62
C ARG A 31 1.11 -15.50 -29.41
N VAL A 32 1.80 -15.95 -28.37
CA VAL A 32 1.86 -17.36 -27.98
C VAL A 32 0.46 -17.94 -27.71
N LEU A 33 -0.44 -17.14 -27.12
CA LEU A 33 -1.83 -17.57 -26.90
C LEU A 33 -2.64 -17.62 -28.21
N LEU A 34 -2.39 -16.71 -29.16
CA LEU A 34 -3.10 -16.66 -30.44
C LEU A 34 -2.59 -17.75 -31.41
N ASP A 35 -1.29 -17.98 -31.48
CA ASP A 35 -0.65 -18.96 -32.37
C ASP A 35 -1.02 -20.41 -31.99
N GLU A 36 -1.32 -20.66 -30.71
CA GLU A 36 -1.79 -21.95 -30.18
C GLU A 36 -3.32 -22.12 -30.31
N GLY A 37 -4.01 -21.23 -31.03
CA GLY A 37 -5.41 -21.39 -31.40
C GLY A 37 -6.43 -21.30 -30.25
N PHE A 38 -6.13 -20.51 -29.21
CA PHE A 38 -7.02 -20.34 -28.07
C PHE A 38 -8.28 -19.52 -28.40
N GLU A 39 -9.35 -20.19 -28.84
CA GLU A 39 -10.65 -19.51 -29.06
C GLU A 39 -11.61 -19.62 -27.86
N ALA A 40 -11.32 -20.41 -26.82
CA ALA A 40 -12.16 -20.47 -25.61
C ALA A 40 -11.41 -20.85 -24.33
N VAL A 41 -11.63 -20.07 -23.25
CA VAL A 41 -11.09 -20.33 -21.90
C VAL A 41 -11.87 -21.43 -21.19
N GLY A 42 -11.65 -22.68 -21.62
CA GLY A 42 -12.11 -23.89 -20.95
C GLY A 42 -11.02 -24.54 -20.08
N GLN A 43 -11.34 -25.66 -19.42
CA GLN A 43 -10.42 -26.38 -18.52
C GLN A 43 -9.15 -26.90 -19.23
N ARG A 44 -9.27 -27.31 -20.50
CA ARG A 44 -8.11 -27.66 -21.36
C ARG A 44 -7.25 -26.45 -21.72
N GLY A 45 -7.88 -25.30 -21.91
CA GLY A 45 -7.19 -24.03 -22.14
C GLY A 45 -6.34 -23.62 -20.94
N LEU A 46 -6.86 -23.69 -19.71
CA LEU A 46 -6.09 -23.36 -18.51
C LEU A 46 -4.85 -24.24 -18.29
N THR A 47 -4.93 -25.54 -18.59
CA THR A 47 -3.77 -26.43 -18.51
C THR A 47 -2.72 -26.10 -19.57
N ALA A 48 -3.15 -25.85 -20.81
CA ALA A 48 -2.24 -25.40 -21.87
C ALA A 48 -1.62 -24.02 -21.56
N LEU A 49 -2.38 -23.10 -20.95
CA LEU A 49 -1.90 -21.80 -20.47
C LEU A 49 -0.85 -21.94 -19.35
N ASN A 50 -1.07 -22.87 -18.41
CA ASN A 50 -0.12 -23.12 -17.32
C ASN A 50 1.16 -23.80 -17.84
N LEU A 51 1.06 -24.73 -18.79
CA LEU A 51 2.20 -25.37 -19.44
C LEU A 51 2.98 -24.36 -20.31
N LEU A 52 2.28 -23.49 -21.03
CA LEU A 52 2.88 -22.36 -21.75
C LEU A 52 3.58 -21.41 -20.79
N ALA A 53 2.92 -20.96 -19.71
CA ALA A 53 3.53 -20.08 -18.73
C ALA A 53 4.79 -20.68 -18.08
N GLN A 54 4.83 -22.00 -17.91
CA GLN A 54 6.02 -22.73 -17.44
C GLN A 54 7.12 -22.83 -18.51
N GLY A 55 6.76 -22.95 -19.80
CA GLY A 55 7.70 -23.01 -20.92
C GLY A 55 8.26 -21.66 -21.39
N GLN A 56 7.53 -20.55 -21.17
CA GLN A 56 7.95 -19.22 -21.59
C GLN A 56 8.96 -18.54 -20.65
N GLY A 57 9.34 -19.17 -19.54
CA GLY A 57 10.28 -18.60 -18.57
C GLY A 57 11.61 -18.17 -19.20
N ALA A 58 12.17 -18.98 -20.09
CA ALA A 58 13.41 -18.66 -20.81
C ALA A 58 13.23 -17.53 -21.84
N ALA A 59 12.08 -17.46 -22.53
CA ALA A 59 11.79 -16.40 -23.50
C ALA A 59 11.52 -15.05 -22.81
N LEU A 60 10.77 -15.05 -21.71
CA LEU A 60 10.54 -13.87 -20.87
C LEU A 60 11.83 -13.35 -20.23
N LEU A 61 12.68 -14.26 -19.76
CA LEU A 61 14.05 -13.90 -19.35
C LEU A 61 14.86 -13.37 -20.53
N GLY A 62 14.67 -13.92 -21.74
CA GLY A 62 15.29 -13.44 -22.97
C GLY A 62 14.92 -12.00 -23.33
N PHE A 63 13.66 -11.57 -23.14
CA PHE A 63 13.29 -10.15 -23.29
C PHE A 63 13.99 -9.28 -22.24
N ILE A 64 14.00 -9.71 -20.97
CA ILE A 64 14.72 -8.99 -19.90
C ILE A 64 16.23 -8.90 -20.22
N GLU A 65 16.80 -9.94 -20.83
CA GLU A 65 18.19 -10.03 -21.25
C GLU A 65 18.49 -9.13 -22.46
N ALA A 66 17.60 -9.14 -23.46
CA ALA A 66 17.72 -8.37 -24.69
C ALA A 66 17.66 -6.86 -24.42
N HIS A 67 16.82 -6.44 -23.47
CA HIS A 67 16.75 -5.04 -23.04
C HIS A 67 17.74 -4.71 -21.92
N ARG A 68 18.57 -5.65 -21.45
CA ARG A 68 19.51 -5.40 -20.33
C ARG A 68 20.48 -4.27 -20.65
N SER A 69 21.02 -4.23 -21.87
CA SER A 69 21.93 -3.16 -22.31
C SER A 69 21.20 -1.82 -22.36
N GLU A 70 20.03 -1.75 -23.00
CA GLU A 70 19.21 -0.53 -23.09
C GLU A 70 18.76 -0.02 -21.73
N VAL A 71 18.43 -0.93 -20.82
CA VAL A 71 18.09 -0.64 -19.42
C VAL A 71 19.28 -0.08 -18.67
N ASN A 72 20.44 -0.75 -18.72
CA ASN A 72 21.64 -0.29 -18.04
C ASN A 72 22.10 1.04 -18.62
N GLU A 73 21.97 1.22 -19.93
CA GLU A 73 22.28 2.47 -20.62
C GLU A 73 21.27 3.58 -20.29
N ALA A 74 19.97 3.28 -20.20
CA ALA A 74 18.96 4.25 -19.77
C ALA A 74 19.15 4.69 -18.32
N VAL A 75 19.52 3.75 -17.43
CA VAL A 75 19.87 4.05 -16.03
C VAL A 75 21.14 4.87 -15.95
N ALA A 76 22.22 4.42 -16.60
CA ALA A 76 23.50 5.11 -16.63
C ALA A 76 23.32 6.52 -17.20
N ARG A 77 22.65 6.67 -18.36
CA ARG A 77 22.33 7.98 -18.95
C ARG A 77 21.49 8.85 -18.02
N THR A 78 20.48 8.31 -17.33
CA THR A 78 19.64 9.13 -16.42
C THR A 78 20.43 9.62 -15.21
N VAL A 79 21.34 8.80 -14.68
CA VAL A 79 22.18 9.15 -13.52
C VAL A 79 23.31 10.08 -13.92
N GLU A 80 24.00 9.79 -15.03
CA GLU A 80 25.02 10.67 -15.62
C GLU A 80 24.39 12.01 -16.00
N ASP A 81 23.23 12.02 -16.66
CA ASP A 81 22.50 13.25 -16.98
C ASP A 81 22.09 14.02 -15.72
N ALA A 82 21.67 13.35 -14.64
CA ALA A 82 21.34 14.02 -13.39
C ALA A 82 22.57 14.64 -12.70
N VAL A 83 23.69 13.92 -12.64
CA VAL A 83 24.95 14.43 -12.08
C VAL A 83 25.50 15.56 -12.94
N GLU A 84 25.56 15.37 -14.26
CA GLU A 84 26.03 16.38 -15.20
C GLU A 84 25.13 17.61 -15.23
N ARG A 85 23.80 17.49 -15.13
CA ARG A 85 22.90 18.66 -15.00
C ARG A 85 23.13 19.39 -13.70
N GLY A 86 23.37 18.64 -12.61
CA GLY A 86 23.78 19.19 -11.32
C GLY A 86 25.02 20.06 -11.47
N ASP A 87 26.09 19.46 -11.99
CA ASP A 87 27.40 20.09 -12.19
C ASP A 87 27.36 21.24 -13.19
N ARG A 88 26.67 21.08 -14.32
CA ARG A 88 26.49 22.14 -15.34
C ARG A 88 25.72 23.32 -14.80
N ASP A 89 24.68 23.10 -14.00
CA ASP A 89 23.95 24.20 -13.36
C ASP A 89 24.79 24.90 -12.28
N ASP A 90 25.51 24.15 -11.45
CA ASP A 90 26.38 24.73 -10.43
C ASP A 90 27.53 25.52 -11.10
N ALA A 91 28.13 24.99 -12.16
CA ALA A 91 29.14 25.68 -12.98
C ALA A 91 28.60 26.96 -13.63
N ARG A 92 27.42 26.89 -14.25
CA ARG A 92 26.72 28.05 -14.82
C ARG A 92 26.46 29.13 -13.77
N ARG A 93 25.98 28.75 -12.59
CA ARG A 93 25.69 29.69 -11.47
C ARG A 93 26.95 30.38 -10.96
N LEU A 94 28.09 29.69 -11.03
CA LEU A 94 29.40 30.20 -10.63
C LEU A 94 30.12 30.97 -11.75
N GLY A 95 29.63 30.91 -12.98
CA GLY A 95 30.32 31.48 -14.15
C GLY A 95 31.64 30.77 -14.48
N VAL A 96 31.75 29.47 -14.18
CA VAL A 96 32.95 28.65 -14.42
C VAL A 96 32.66 27.54 -15.43
N ASP A 97 33.71 26.98 -16.04
CA ASP A 97 33.59 25.86 -16.98
C ASP A 97 33.12 24.57 -16.31
N ALA A 98 32.09 23.93 -16.86
CA ALA A 98 31.51 22.69 -16.32
C ALA A 98 32.52 21.53 -16.16
N PRO A 99 33.50 21.32 -17.07
CA PRO A 99 34.57 20.34 -16.87
C PRO A 99 35.42 20.57 -15.61
N LEU A 100 35.60 21.82 -15.17
CA LEU A 100 36.35 22.15 -13.97
C LEU A 100 35.59 21.68 -12.71
N VAL A 101 34.27 21.87 -12.68
CA VAL A 101 33.40 21.38 -11.60
C VAL A 101 33.31 19.85 -11.60
N ALA A 102 33.25 19.23 -12.78
CA ALA A 102 33.27 17.78 -12.95
C ALA A 102 34.60 17.13 -12.53
N SER A 103 35.72 17.87 -12.62
CA SER A 103 37.07 17.41 -12.24
C SER A 103 37.31 17.37 -10.72
N LEU A 104 36.42 17.96 -9.91
CA LEU A 104 36.48 17.86 -8.46
C LEU A 104 36.33 16.37 -8.04
N PRO A 105 37.12 15.87 -7.08
CA PRO A 105 37.19 14.45 -6.76
C PRO A 105 35.83 13.90 -6.30
N GLY A 106 35.08 13.30 -7.23
CA GLY A 106 33.68 12.91 -7.02
C GLY A 106 33.48 11.47 -6.57
N ARG A 107 34.03 10.47 -7.28
CA ARG A 107 33.54 9.07 -7.15
C ARG A 107 33.97 8.33 -5.87
N PRO A 108 35.25 8.33 -5.42
CA PRO A 108 35.64 7.61 -4.19
C PRO A 108 35.12 8.27 -2.90
N ARG A 109 35.00 9.60 -2.90
CA ARG A 109 34.51 10.38 -1.74
C ARG A 109 33.01 10.22 -1.54
N GLN A 110 32.25 10.09 -2.63
CA GLN A 110 30.80 9.92 -2.60
C GLN A 110 30.39 8.59 -1.96
N VAL A 111 31.13 7.48 -2.17
CA VAL A 111 30.85 6.19 -1.50
C VAL A 111 31.06 6.27 0.02
N ALA A 112 32.15 6.90 0.48
CA ALA A 112 32.40 7.11 1.91
C ALA A 112 31.35 8.04 2.55
N MET A 113 30.94 9.09 1.84
CA MET A 113 29.91 10.02 2.29
C MET A 113 28.51 9.42 2.27
N THR A 114 28.18 8.54 1.32
CA THR A 114 26.95 7.75 1.32
C THR A 114 26.87 6.88 2.58
N ALA A 115 27.96 6.18 2.93
CA ALA A 115 27.99 5.34 4.13
C ALA A 115 27.80 6.15 5.43
N GLN A 116 28.49 7.29 5.56
CA GLN A 116 28.32 8.21 6.69
C GLN A 116 26.90 8.82 6.73
N GLY A 117 26.35 9.18 5.58
CA GLY A 117 25.01 9.71 5.45
C GLY A 117 23.93 8.73 5.92
N ILE A 118 24.09 7.44 5.60
CA ILE A 118 23.16 6.36 5.98
C ILE A 118 23.10 6.19 7.50
N ALA A 119 24.25 6.11 8.14
CA ALA A 119 24.33 6.05 9.61
C ALA A 119 23.72 7.30 10.24
N ALA A 120 24.07 8.48 9.73
CA ALA A 120 23.57 9.75 10.25
C ALA A 120 22.03 9.87 10.14
N ILE A 121 21.40 9.44 9.04
CA ILE A 121 19.93 9.50 8.93
C ILE A 121 19.27 8.57 9.96
N LEU A 122 19.81 7.38 10.23
CA LEU A 122 19.18 6.44 11.17
C LEU A 122 19.27 6.90 12.61
N GLU A 123 20.44 7.39 13.01
CA GLU A 123 20.66 7.98 14.32
C GLU A 123 19.73 9.18 14.51
N ARG A 124 19.70 10.07 13.53
CA ARG A 124 18.82 11.24 13.50
C ARG A 124 17.32 10.89 13.50
N ASP A 125 16.91 9.86 12.76
CA ASP A 125 15.53 9.40 12.67
C ASP A 125 15.11 8.55 13.91
N ASN A 126 16.01 8.30 14.87
CA ASN A 126 15.76 7.55 16.11
C ASN A 126 15.13 6.17 15.88
N VAL A 127 15.74 5.39 15.01
CA VAL A 127 15.21 4.08 14.64
C VAL A 127 15.54 3.02 15.69
N GLU A 128 14.51 2.33 16.17
CA GLU A 128 14.66 1.20 17.08
C GLU A 128 14.86 -0.09 16.28
N MET A 129 16.10 -0.58 16.26
CA MET A 129 16.45 -1.85 15.63
C MET A 129 17.48 -2.61 16.46
N ALA A 130 17.35 -3.94 16.51
CA ALA A 130 18.42 -4.80 17.02
C ALA A 130 19.69 -4.63 16.19
N ALA A 131 20.87 -4.76 16.79
CA ALA A 131 22.16 -4.49 16.14
C ALA A 131 22.35 -5.26 14.80
N GLY A 132 21.93 -6.54 14.75
CA GLY A 132 21.97 -7.34 13.53
C GLY A 132 21.05 -6.82 12.41
N ALA A 133 19.83 -6.40 12.77
CA ALA A 133 18.86 -5.82 11.85
C ALA A 133 19.33 -4.45 11.32
N LEU A 134 19.92 -3.63 12.19
CA LEU A 134 20.53 -2.35 11.81
C LEU A 134 21.73 -2.55 10.86
N GLY A 135 22.57 -3.56 11.12
CA GLY A 135 23.68 -3.91 10.25
C GLY A 135 23.23 -4.36 8.86
N LEU A 136 22.18 -5.18 8.77
CA LEU A 136 21.58 -5.56 7.48
C LEU A 136 20.96 -4.36 6.77
N TRP A 137 20.25 -3.51 7.51
CA TRP A 137 19.68 -2.28 6.99
C TRP A 137 20.73 -1.42 6.30
N ASN A 138 21.82 -1.10 7.01
CA ASN A 138 22.89 -0.25 6.51
C ASN A 138 23.49 -0.80 5.23
N ARG A 139 23.77 -2.12 5.17
CA ARG A 139 24.33 -2.75 3.96
C ARG A 139 23.38 -2.65 2.77
N CYS A 140 22.11 -3.03 2.94
CA CYS A 140 21.14 -3.02 1.85
C CYS A 140 20.85 -1.62 1.32
N VAL A 141 20.74 -0.62 2.20
CA VAL A 141 20.52 0.76 1.79
C VAL A 141 21.77 1.34 1.14
N ALA A 142 22.96 1.07 1.68
CA ALA A 142 24.22 1.52 1.07
C ALA A 142 24.40 0.94 -0.32
N GLU A 143 24.19 -0.36 -0.47
CA GLU A 143 24.21 -1.03 -1.77
C GLU A 143 23.21 -0.40 -2.74
N ALA A 144 21.98 -0.14 -2.29
CA ALA A 144 20.94 0.49 -3.11
C ALA A 144 21.34 1.91 -3.56
N VAL A 145 21.79 2.76 -2.65
CA VAL A 145 22.20 4.14 -2.97
C VAL A 145 23.43 4.14 -3.88
N THR A 146 24.42 3.28 -3.63
CA THR A 146 25.59 3.14 -4.50
C THR A 146 25.20 2.72 -5.90
N LYS A 147 24.36 1.70 -6.06
CA LYS A 147 23.89 1.23 -7.37
C LYS A 147 23.17 2.32 -8.16
N VAL A 148 22.40 3.17 -7.48
CA VAL A 148 21.76 4.32 -8.11
C VAL A 148 22.79 5.38 -8.49
N ASN A 149 23.67 5.77 -7.57
CA ASN A 149 24.69 6.80 -7.83
C ASN A 149 25.69 6.40 -8.93
N THR A 150 25.96 5.11 -9.12
CA THR A 150 26.85 4.61 -10.18
C THR A 150 26.13 4.33 -11.50
N GLY A 151 24.80 4.52 -11.58
CA GLY A 151 24.03 4.18 -12.77
C GLY A 151 23.87 2.68 -13.02
N ALA A 152 24.16 1.83 -12.02
CA ALA A 152 24.07 0.38 -12.16
C ALA A 152 22.61 -0.13 -12.04
N GLU A 153 21.76 0.54 -11.26
CA GLU A 153 20.33 0.22 -11.16
C GLU A 153 19.48 1.50 -11.01
N THR A 154 18.20 1.42 -11.39
CA THR A 154 17.22 2.47 -11.02
C THR A 154 17.01 2.52 -9.52
N ALA A 155 16.57 3.67 -9.02
CA ALA A 155 16.12 3.80 -7.63
C ALA A 155 15.02 2.79 -7.26
N GLU A 156 14.12 2.49 -8.19
CA GLU A 156 13.04 1.52 -7.96
C GLU A 156 13.59 0.09 -7.79
N ARG A 157 14.46 -0.38 -8.69
CA ARG A 157 15.06 -1.72 -8.59
C ARG A 157 15.96 -1.87 -7.37
N ALA A 158 16.76 -0.86 -7.09
CA ALA A 158 17.64 -0.84 -5.93
C ALA A 158 16.83 -0.94 -4.62
N VAL A 159 15.71 -0.21 -4.52
CA VAL A 159 14.76 -0.31 -3.40
C VAL A 159 14.11 -1.70 -3.34
N HIS A 160 13.66 -2.25 -4.46
CA HIS A 160 13.02 -3.59 -4.48
C HIS A 160 14.01 -4.68 -4.05
N GLY A 161 15.26 -4.63 -4.53
CA GLY A 161 16.33 -5.53 -4.14
C GLY A 161 16.64 -5.45 -2.64
N ALA A 162 16.79 -4.25 -2.10
CA ALA A 162 17.02 -4.03 -0.68
C ALA A 162 15.87 -4.56 0.18
N VAL A 163 14.62 -4.27 -0.19
CA VAL A 163 13.42 -4.74 0.51
C VAL A 163 13.31 -6.27 0.47
N ARG A 164 13.50 -6.90 -0.69
CA ARG A 164 13.50 -8.36 -0.83
C ARG A 164 14.51 -9.02 0.11
N ARG A 165 15.73 -8.48 0.15
CA ARG A 165 16.80 -9.00 1.01
C ARG A 165 16.43 -8.85 2.48
N MET A 166 15.92 -7.69 2.90
CA MET A 166 15.48 -7.48 4.28
C MET A 166 14.32 -8.40 4.69
N MET A 167 13.32 -8.56 3.82
CA MET A 167 12.16 -9.43 4.09
C MET A 167 12.57 -10.91 4.19
N ARG A 168 13.50 -11.37 3.35
CA ARG A 168 14.04 -12.75 3.40
C ARG A 168 14.71 -13.05 4.75
N GLU A 169 15.37 -12.06 5.33
CA GLU A 169 16.04 -12.13 6.62
C GLU A 169 15.08 -11.82 7.80
N GLY A 170 13.76 -11.79 7.55
CA GLY A 170 12.72 -11.63 8.57
C GLY A 170 12.40 -10.18 8.98
N ILE A 171 13.03 -9.17 8.36
CA ILE A 171 12.76 -7.77 8.68
C ILE A 171 11.60 -7.25 7.81
N SER A 172 10.42 -7.13 8.41
CA SER A 172 9.20 -6.69 7.72
C SER A 172 8.70 -5.30 8.15
N THR A 173 9.20 -4.78 9.27
CA THR A 173 8.80 -3.48 9.83
C THR A 173 10.00 -2.76 10.46
N VAL A 174 9.85 -1.44 10.64
CA VAL A 174 10.79 -0.56 11.32
C VAL A 174 10.03 0.34 12.27
N THR A 175 10.41 0.33 13.54
CA THR A 175 9.80 1.15 14.59
C THR A 175 10.68 2.37 14.88
N TYR A 176 10.05 3.52 15.03
CA TYR A 176 10.71 4.80 15.30
C TYR A 176 10.39 5.22 16.73
N ARG A 177 11.34 5.83 17.42
CA ARG A 177 11.15 6.37 18.77
C ARG A 177 11.28 7.89 18.78
N ASN A 178 10.64 8.51 19.76
CA ASN A 178 10.90 9.89 20.08
C ASN A 178 12.24 9.97 20.85
N ALA A 179 13.14 10.84 20.39
CA ALA A 179 14.49 10.96 20.94
C ALA A 179 14.51 11.35 22.43
N GLU A 180 13.59 12.24 22.83
CA GLU A 180 13.56 12.85 24.16
C GLU A 180 12.90 11.93 25.19
N THR A 181 11.86 11.21 24.79
CA THR A 181 11.03 10.39 25.69
C THR A 181 11.33 8.90 25.59
N GLY A 182 12.08 8.46 24.56
CA GLY A 182 12.31 7.05 24.25
C GLY A 182 11.06 6.29 23.79
N ARG A 183 9.88 6.93 23.76
CA ARG A 183 8.61 6.27 23.45
C ARG A 183 8.53 5.93 21.96
N GLN A 184 8.04 4.73 21.65
CA GLN A 184 7.70 4.37 20.28
C GLN A 184 6.65 5.33 19.71
N THR A 185 6.87 5.75 18.46
CA THR A 185 6.05 6.77 17.78
C THR A 185 5.23 6.15 16.66
N VAL A 186 5.92 5.51 15.71
CA VAL A 186 5.30 4.92 14.53
C VAL A 186 6.08 3.67 14.12
N THR A 187 5.35 2.68 13.65
CA THR A 187 5.93 1.50 12.97
C THR A 187 5.58 1.57 11.51
N ASN A 188 6.60 1.62 10.65
CA ASN A 188 6.45 1.59 9.21
C ASN A 188 6.74 0.19 8.66
N ARG A 189 6.10 -0.17 7.55
CA ARG A 189 6.51 -1.33 6.75
C ARG A 189 7.88 -1.10 6.13
N ILE A 190 8.64 -2.17 5.94
CA ILE A 190 10.02 -2.10 5.47
C ILE A 190 10.14 -1.41 4.10
N ASP A 191 9.21 -1.66 3.18
CA ASP A 191 9.18 -1.03 1.85
C ASP A 191 9.03 0.50 1.91
N VAL A 192 8.22 0.99 2.86
CA VAL A 192 8.01 2.43 3.07
C VAL A 192 9.27 3.06 3.65
N ALA A 193 9.88 2.39 4.63
CA ALA A 193 11.07 2.89 5.31
C ALA A 193 12.27 2.94 4.36
N VAL A 194 12.56 1.86 3.63
CA VAL A 194 13.69 1.76 2.70
C VAL A 194 13.55 2.78 1.58
N ARG A 195 12.37 2.87 0.94
CA ARG A 195 12.12 3.86 -0.12
C ARG A 195 12.34 5.28 0.37
N ARG A 196 11.85 5.62 1.57
CA ARG A 196 12.04 6.94 2.17
C ARG A 196 13.53 7.22 2.37
N HIS A 197 14.25 6.26 2.96
CA HIS A 197 15.65 6.43 3.30
C HIS A 197 16.52 6.57 2.04
N VAL A 198 16.38 5.68 1.05
CA VAL A 198 17.13 5.75 -0.22
C VAL A 198 16.88 7.09 -0.92
N ARG A 199 15.63 7.54 -1.03
CA ARG A 199 15.31 8.82 -1.68
C ARG A 199 15.90 10.02 -0.93
N THR A 200 15.85 10.02 0.40
CA THR A 200 16.45 11.09 1.20
C THR A 200 17.98 11.10 1.07
N GLN A 201 18.63 9.93 1.03
CA GLN A 201 20.08 9.86 0.82
C GLN A 201 20.50 10.41 -0.54
N LEU A 202 19.84 9.99 -1.62
CA LEU A 202 20.14 10.48 -2.96
C LEU A 202 20.03 12.02 -3.05
N SER A 203 18.99 12.58 -2.42
CA SER A 203 18.81 14.02 -2.35
C SER A 203 19.90 14.72 -1.52
N GLN A 204 20.29 14.15 -0.38
CA GLN A 204 21.35 14.70 0.47
C GLN A 204 22.74 14.58 -0.16
N ASP A 205 23.03 13.51 -0.90
CA ASP A 205 24.29 13.33 -1.62
C ASP A 205 24.47 14.42 -2.68
N GLY A 206 23.40 14.75 -3.42
CA GLY A 206 23.40 15.89 -4.35
C GLY A 206 23.68 17.23 -3.64
N MET A 207 23.04 17.47 -2.49
CA MET A 207 23.27 18.71 -1.72
C MET A 207 24.69 18.80 -1.15
N ARG A 208 25.25 17.68 -0.67
CA ARG A 208 26.63 17.63 -0.18
C ARG A 208 27.62 17.92 -1.31
N ARG A 209 27.38 17.37 -2.50
CA ARG A 209 28.15 17.70 -3.71
C ARG A 209 28.11 19.19 -4.00
N THR A 210 26.93 19.81 -3.96
CA THR A 210 26.81 21.26 -4.15
C THR A 210 27.57 22.07 -3.10
N LEU A 211 27.61 21.63 -1.83
CA LEU A 211 28.44 22.28 -0.80
C LEU A 211 29.95 22.17 -1.09
N ASP A 212 30.40 21.02 -1.59
CA ASP A 212 31.81 20.84 -1.99
C ASP A 212 32.16 21.72 -3.19
N VAL A 213 31.26 21.86 -4.16
CA VAL A 213 31.41 22.80 -5.28
C VAL A 213 31.47 24.23 -4.79
N CYS A 214 30.59 24.64 -3.87
CA CYS A 214 30.62 25.98 -3.28
C CYS A 214 31.95 26.25 -2.57
N ARG A 215 32.45 25.28 -1.78
CA ARG A 215 33.73 25.40 -1.09
C ARG A 215 34.89 25.53 -2.08
N ALA A 216 34.94 24.70 -3.11
CA ALA A 216 36.01 24.71 -4.10
C ALA A 216 36.03 26.00 -4.93
N ALA A 217 34.86 26.54 -5.26
CA ALA A 217 34.71 27.77 -6.03
C ALA A 217 34.73 29.05 -5.18
N GLY A 218 34.84 28.93 -3.85
CA GLY A 218 34.78 30.08 -2.94
C GLY A 218 33.40 30.76 -2.86
N ALA A 219 32.34 30.11 -3.33
CA ALA A 219 30.98 30.65 -3.24
C ALA A 219 30.42 30.49 -1.83
N ARG A 220 30.10 31.63 -1.20
CA ARG A 220 29.70 31.70 0.21
C ARG A 220 28.19 31.84 0.43
N LEU A 221 27.43 31.97 -0.65
CA LEU A 221 25.97 32.13 -0.63
C LEU A 221 25.30 31.04 -1.46
N VAL A 222 24.16 30.56 -0.97
CA VAL A 222 23.34 29.55 -1.65
C VAL A 222 21.89 30.00 -1.76
N GLU A 223 21.27 29.70 -2.89
CA GLU A 223 19.84 29.89 -3.13
C GLU A 223 19.08 28.58 -2.96
N VAL A 224 18.04 28.59 -2.13
CA VAL A 224 17.15 27.44 -1.93
C VAL A 224 16.11 27.37 -3.05
N SER A 225 15.88 26.17 -3.58
CA SER A 225 14.88 25.93 -4.62
C SER A 225 13.45 26.18 -4.13
N SER A 226 12.54 26.33 -5.07
CA SER A 226 11.12 26.55 -4.80
C SER A 226 10.28 25.62 -5.63
N HIS A 227 9.21 25.09 -5.03
CA HIS A 227 8.17 24.36 -5.75
C HIS A 227 6.81 24.67 -5.13
N SER A 228 5.76 24.57 -5.93
CA SER A 228 4.39 24.68 -5.43
C SER A 228 4.02 23.45 -4.58
N GLY A 229 3.10 23.61 -3.63
CA GLY A 229 2.73 22.54 -2.69
C GLY A 229 3.80 22.19 -1.66
N ALA A 230 4.77 23.07 -1.39
CA ALA A 230 5.69 22.93 -0.26
C ALA A 230 4.94 22.96 1.07
N ARG A 231 5.38 22.13 2.04
CA ARG A 231 4.77 22.15 3.38
C ARG A 231 4.98 23.52 4.03
N PRO A 232 4.02 24.05 4.83
CA PRO A 232 4.10 25.41 5.35
C PRO A 232 5.40 25.73 6.10
N SER A 233 5.92 24.77 6.89
CA SER A 233 7.18 24.95 7.61
C SER A 233 8.41 25.08 6.70
N HIS A 234 8.34 24.64 5.45
CA HIS A 234 9.43 24.68 4.46
C HIS A 234 9.25 25.78 3.43
N ALA A 235 8.00 26.20 3.17
CA ALA A 235 7.68 27.30 2.28
C ALA A 235 8.48 28.58 2.65
N LYS A 236 8.77 28.78 3.95
CA LYS A 236 9.56 29.91 4.47
C LYS A 236 11.00 29.98 3.94
N TRP A 237 11.55 28.90 3.39
CA TRP A 237 12.92 28.86 2.85
C TRP A 237 12.99 29.12 1.35
N GLN A 238 11.87 28.92 0.64
CA GLN A 238 11.81 28.95 -0.81
C GLN A 238 12.32 30.27 -1.38
N GLY A 239 13.16 30.20 -2.41
CA GLY A 239 13.63 31.35 -3.17
C GLY A 239 14.49 32.32 -2.36
N ARG A 240 14.95 31.94 -1.16
CA ARG A 240 15.81 32.77 -0.31
C ARG A 240 17.28 32.43 -0.49
N VAL A 241 18.13 33.43 -0.25
CA VAL A 241 19.59 33.27 -0.17
C VAL A 241 19.98 33.14 1.28
N TYR A 242 20.88 32.21 1.54
CA TYR A 242 21.52 32.05 2.83
C TYR A 242 23.04 32.04 2.66
N SER A 243 23.76 32.41 3.71
CA SER A 243 25.21 32.28 3.75
C SER A 243 25.62 30.98 4.39
N LEU A 244 26.69 30.38 3.84
CA LEU A 244 27.31 29.19 4.38
C LEU A 244 28.23 29.50 5.59
N ASP A 245 28.40 30.77 5.94
CA ASP A 245 29.43 31.27 6.86
C ASP A 245 28.87 32.19 7.95
N GLY A 246 27.71 31.83 8.51
CA GLY A 246 27.02 32.65 9.50
C GLY A 246 26.19 33.78 8.87
N ASP A 247 25.76 34.72 9.70
CA ASP A 247 25.10 35.93 9.21
C ASP A 247 26.15 36.86 8.59
N VAL A 248 25.98 37.22 7.32
CA VAL A 248 26.90 38.11 6.59
C VAL A 248 26.15 39.25 5.92
N THR A 249 26.83 40.36 5.69
CA THR A 249 26.32 41.48 4.88
C THR A 249 27.19 41.61 3.65
N VAL A 250 26.60 41.50 2.46
CA VAL A 250 27.28 41.69 1.18
C VAL A 250 26.51 42.76 0.40
N ASP A 251 27.21 43.79 -0.08
CA ASP A 251 26.64 44.92 -0.80
C ASP A 251 25.44 45.58 -0.08
N GLY A 252 25.57 45.78 1.23
CA GLY A 252 24.53 46.39 2.08
C GLY A 252 23.31 45.47 2.35
N LYS A 253 23.29 44.24 1.82
CA LYS A 253 22.22 43.27 2.05
C LYS A 253 22.65 42.17 3.02
N ARG A 254 21.86 41.96 4.07
CA ARG A 254 22.09 40.91 5.06
C ARG A 254 21.57 39.56 4.57
N TYR A 255 22.43 38.55 4.63
CA TYR A 255 22.13 37.15 4.39
C TYR A 255 22.24 36.39 5.72
N ARG A 256 21.23 35.58 6.02
CA ARG A 256 21.18 34.79 7.26
C ARG A 256 21.96 33.49 7.12
N ASP A 257 22.42 32.96 8.24
CA ASP A 257 23.08 31.66 8.30
C ASP A 257 22.21 30.51 7.76
N PHE A 258 22.75 29.74 6.82
CA PHE A 258 22.07 28.63 6.16
C PHE A 258 21.69 27.52 7.15
N TYR A 259 22.62 27.11 8.02
CA TYR A 259 22.42 25.96 8.90
C TYR A 259 21.38 26.25 9.99
N ARG A 260 21.43 27.44 10.59
CA ARG A 260 20.50 27.89 11.63
C ARG A 260 19.09 28.07 11.09
N GLU A 261 18.92 28.79 9.98
CA GLU A 261 17.59 29.16 9.47
C GLU A 261 16.86 27.99 8.81
N THR A 262 17.61 27.10 8.14
CA THR A 262 17.03 25.97 7.40
C THR A 262 17.02 24.68 8.22
N GLY A 263 17.83 24.61 9.26
CA GLY A 263 18.01 23.38 10.03
C GLY A 263 18.64 22.25 9.24
N TYR A 264 19.38 22.56 8.16
CA TYR A 264 20.09 21.56 7.38
C TYR A 264 20.87 20.59 8.29
N GLY A 265 20.67 19.29 8.08
CA GLY A 265 21.19 18.23 8.94
C GLY A 265 20.17 17.65 9.94
N ARG A 266 19.09 18.37 10.28
CA ARG A 266 18.00 17.86 11.16
C ARG A 266 16.95 17.06 10.38
N VAL A 267 16.15 16.22 11.07
CA VAL A 267 15.07 15.43 10.43
C VAL A 267 14.03 16.34 9.78
N ASP A 268 13.70 17.43 10.46
CA ASP A 268 12.68 18.38 10.09
C ASP A 268 13.20 19.55 9.24
N GLY A 269 14.52 19.64 9.05
CA GLY A 269 15.19 20.70 8.29
C GLY A 269 15.20 20.51 6.77
N LEU A 270 15.88 21.42 6.08
CA LEU A 270 16.12 21.34 4.64
C LEU A 270 16.90 20.06 4.28
N GLY A 271 16.46 19.36 3.23
CA GLY A 271 16.96 18.02 2.90
C GLY A 271 16.60 16.93 3.93
N GLY A 272 15.74 17.24 4.91
CA GLY A 272 15.23 16.30 5.90
C GLY A 272 14.17 15.32 5.38
N ALA A 273 13.51 14.63 6.31
CA ALA A 273 12.51 13.61 5.99
C ALA A 273 11.37 14.17 5.11
N ASN A 274 11.16 13.54 3.96
CA ASN A 274 10.17 13.91 2.95
C ASN A 274 10.31 15.33 2.38
N CYS A 275 11.43 16.02 2.63
CA CYS A 275 11.77 17.28 1.98
C CYS A 275 12.12 17.03 0.50
N ARG A 276 11.75 17.97 -0.38
CA ARG A 276 12.06 17.93 -1.82
C ARG A 276 12.91 19.12 -2.27
N HIS A 277 13.14 20.07 -1.36
CA HIS A 277 13.99 21.21 -1.63
C HIS A 277 15.45 20.79 -1.77
N SER A 278 16.16 21.57 -2.56
CA SER A 278 17.59 21.52 -2.83
C SER A 278 18.10 22.97 -2.79
N PHE A 279 19.40 23.17 -2.98
CA PHE A 279 19.99 24.50 -3.04
C PHE A 279 21.20 24.48 -3.96
N GLY A 280 21.65 25.68 -4.37
CA GLY A 280 22.67 25.88 -5.38
C GLY A 280 23.49 27.12 -5.08
N PRO A 281 24.74 27.23 -5.57
CA PRO A 281 25.51 28.44 -5.40
C PRO A 281 24.76 29.65 -5.96
N TRP A 282 24.92 30.79 -5.30
CA TRP A 282 24.39 32.07 -5.76
C TRP A 282 25.46 33.14 -5.56
N LEU A 283 25.70 33.96 -6.59
CA LEU A 283 26.68 35.04 -6.52
C LEU A 283 25.97 36.39 -6.30
N PRO A 284 26.49 37.26 -5.41
CA PRO A 284 26.00 38.62 -5.27
C PRO A 284 25.87 39.33 -6.62
N GLY A 285 24.77 40.06 -6.82
CA GLY A 285 24.49 40.76 -8.08
C GLY A 285 23.88 39.90 -9.19
N THR A 286 23.82 38.57 -9.05
CA THR A 286 23.13 37.71 -10.03
C THR A 286 21.61 37.65 -9.79
N PRO A 287 20.79 37.55 -10.85
CA PRO A 287 19.35 37.38 -10.70
C PRO A 287 18.98 36.17 -9.84
N ARG A 288 17.84 36.25 -9.15
CA ARG A 288 17.26 35.12 -8.42
C ARG A 288 16.70 34.10 -9.41
N MET A 289 16.97 32.82 -9.19
CA MET A 289 16.39 31.77 -10.05
C MET A 289 15.00 31.35 -9.57
N TYR A 290 14.71 31.49 -8.27
CA TYR A 290 13.46 31.00 -7.70
C TYR A 290 12.65 32.09 -6.99
N SER A 291 11.32 32.03 -7.18
CA SER A 291 10.36 32.82 -6.42
C SER A 291 10.16 32.26 -5.02
N GLN A 292 9.89 33.11 -4.02
CA GLN A 292 9.50 32.64 -2.68
C GLN A 292 8.10 31.99 -2.69
N ASN A 293 7.23 32.48 -3.58
CA ASN A 293 5.87 31.98 -3.79
C ASN A 293 5.76 31.54 -5.26
N PRO A 294 6.24 30.34 -5.61
CA PRO A 294 6.10 29.82 -6.96
C PRO A 294 4.64 29.46 -7.25
N ASP A 295 4.13 29.91 -8.39
CA ASP A 295 2.84 29.46 -8.90
C ASP A 295 2.94 28.00 -9.37
N HIS A 296 1.85 27.25 -9.25
CA HIS A 296 1.75 25.94 -9.89
C HIS A 296 1.32 26.13 -11.35
N PRO A 297 1.87 25.37 -12.33
CA PRO A 297 1.49 25.50 -13.75
C PRO A 297 -0.01 25.37 -14.03
N SER A 298 -0.75 24.71 -13.15
CA SER A 298 -2.20 24.56 -13.22
C SER A 298 -3.00 25.82 -12.81
N GLY A 299 -2.33 26.86 -12.31
CA GLY A 299 -2.98 28.05 -11.74
C GLY A 299 -3.67 27.83 -10.40
N LEU A 300 -3.52 26.65 -9.77
CA LEU A 300 -4.13 26.38 -8.46
C LEU A 300 -3.28 26.93 -7.31
N PRO A 301 -3.93 27.41 -6.23
CA PRO A 301 -3.25 27.78 -4.99
C PRO A 301 -2.39 26.64 -4.42
N SER A 302 -1.23 27.00 -3.85
CA SER A 302 -0.25 26.03 -3.32
C SER A 302 -0.82 25.12 -2.21
N ASP A 303 -1.73 25.63 -1.38
CA ASP A 303 -2.42 24.86 -0.34
C ASP A 303 -3.39 23.82 -0.94
N GLU A 304 -4.05 24.15 -2.05
CA GLU A 304 -4.89 23.21 -2.79
C GLU A 304 -4.04 22.12 -3.46
N VAL A 305 -2.95 22.48 -4.13
CA VAL A 305 -1.99 21.51 -4.69
C VAL A 305 -1.48 20.57 -3.59
N TYR A 306 -1.12 21.12 -2.43
CA TYR A 306 -0.72 20.33 -1.26
C TYR A 306 -1.82 19.35 -0.82
N ARG A 307 -3.07 19.81 -0.68
CA ARG A 307 -4.22 18.95 -0.31
C ARG A 307 -4.44 17.83 -1.34
N LEU A 308 -4.36 18.14 -2.64
CA LEU A 308 -4.55 17.17 -3.72
C LEU A 308 -3.46 16.09 -3.71
N VAL A 309 -2.19 16.49 -3.60
CA VAL A 309 -1.06 15.55 -3.51
C VAL A 309 -1.19 14.65 -2.27
N HIS A 310 -1.62 15.19 -1.13
CA HIS A 310 -1.88 14.41 0.08
C HIS A 310 -3.06 13.44 -0.09
N GLY A 311 -4.11 13.86 -0.80
CA GLY A 311 -5.26 13.03 -1.17
C GLY A 311 -4.84 11.83 -2.04
N GLN A 312 -3.99 12.05 -3.04
CA GLN A 312 -3.43 10.98 -3.87
C GLN A 312 -2.63 9.99 -3.01
N ARG A 313 -1.72 10.49 -2.16
CA ARG A 313 -0.89 9.64 -1.28
C ARG A 313 -1.72 8.79 -0.32
N ARG A 314 -2.89 9.28 0.14
CA ARG A 314 -3.82 8.51 0.98
C ARG A 314 -4.41 7.33 0.20
N ARG A 315 -4.83 7.54 -1.04
CA ARG A 315 -5.37 6.50 -1.92
C ARG A 315 -4.32 5.45 -2.29
N GLU A 316 -3.12 5.89 -2.66
CA GLU A 316 -1.98 5.00 -2.93
C GLU A 316 -1.66 4.10 -1.72
N ARG A 317 -1.73 4.64 -0.48
CA ARG A 317 -1.60 3.84 0.76
C ARG A 317 -2.68 2.77 0.87
N GLY A 318 -3.94 3.14 0.59
CA GLY A 318 -5.06 2.20 0.58
C GLY A 318 -4.86 1.06 -0.41
N ILE A 319 -4.39 1.37 -1.63
CA ILE A 319 -4.05 0.36 -2.64
C ILE A 319 -2.96 -0.60 -2.12
N ARG A 320 -1.88 -0.06 -1.54
CA ARG A 320 -0.81 -0.90 -0.96
C ARG A 320 -1.33 -1.81 0.15
N GLN A 321 -2.21 -1.30 1.01
CA GLN A 321 -2.81 -2.09 2.09
C GLN A 321 -3.67 -3.24 1.53
N THR A 322 -4.58 -2.96 0.61
CA THR A 322 -5.43 -3.98 -0.02
C THR A 322 -4.62 -5.01 -0.80
N LYS A 323 -3.52 -4.62 -1.46
CA LYS A 323 -2.61 -5.58 -2.12
C LYS A 323 -2.01 -6.58 -1.13
N ARG A 324 -1.66 -6.14 0.09
CA ARG A 324 -1.10 -7.02 1.12
C ARG A 324 -2.16 -7.96 1.69
N GLU A 325 -3.34 -7.42 2.00
CA GLU A 325 -4.48 -8.22 2.45
C GLU A 325 -4.86 -9.28 1.41
N LEU A 326 -4.90 -8.89 0.13
CA LEU A 326 -5.18 -9.82 -0.97
C LEU A 326 -4.13 -10.94 -1.04
N ALA A 327 -2.85 -10.62 -0.90
CA ALA A 327 -1.81 -11.64 -0.88
C ALA A 327 -1.94 -12.59 0.32
N GLY A 328 -2.29 -12.08 1.50
CA GLY A 328 -2.60 -12.90 2.68
C GLY A 328 -3.80 -13.81 2.45
N ALA A 329 -4.91 -13.27 1.94
CA ALA A 329 -6.11 -14.05 1.63
C ALA A 329 -5.83 -15.15 0.60
N LYS A 330 -4.98 -14.87 -0.40
CA LYS A 330 -4.54 -15.88 -1.37
C LYS A 330 -3.77 -17.03 -0.71
N LEU A 331 -2.90 -16.74 0.27
CA LEU A 331 -2.19 -17.78 1.04
C LEU A 331 -3.16 -18.62 1.88
N CYS A 332 -4.15 -18.00 2.51
CA CYS A 332 -5.17 -18.74 3.26
C CYS A 332 -5.91 -19.71 2.35
N TYR A 333 -6.42 -19.23 1.20
CA TYR A 333 -7.12 -20.07 0.23
C TYR A 333 -6.23 -21.17 -0.37
N GLU A 334 -4.97 -20.89 -0.67
CA GLU A 334 -4.02 -21.91 -1.16
C GLU A 334 -3.82 -23.05 -0.15
N ARG A 335 -3.89 -22.75 1.16
CA ARG A 335 -3.76 -23.74 2.23
C ARG A 335 -5.05 -24.49 2.52
N SER A 336 -6.19 -23.79 2.55
CA SER A 336 -7.47 -24.37 2.97
C SER A 336 -8.28 -24.96 1.82
N GLY A 337 -8.21 -24.37 0.62
CA GLY A 337 -9.10 -24.66 -0.50
C GLY A 337 -10.56 -24.29 -0.25
N GLU A 338 -10.88 -23.60 0.85
CA GLU A 338 -12.26 -23.35 1.27
C GLU A 338 -12.94 -22.23 0.48
N ILE A 339 -14.26 -22.36 0.27
CA ILE A 339 -15.06 -21.35 -0.44
C ILE A 339 -15.07 -20.02 0.31
N GLY A 340 -15.06 -20.02 1.64
CA GLY A 340 -15.00 -18.81 2.46
C GLY A 340 -13.75 -17.97 2.18
N ASP A 341 -12.58 -18.61 2.15
CA ASP A 341 -11.32 -17.94 1.82
C ASP A 341 -11.28 -17.44 0.38
N LEU A 342 -11.85 -18.22 -0.57
CA LEU A 342 -12.01 -17.77 -1.95
C LEU A 342 -12.92 -16.54 -2.06
N THR A 343 -14.01 -16.51 -1.30
CA THR A 343 -14.92 -15.35 -1.24
C THR A 343 -14.17 -14.10 -0.78
N GLU A 344 -13.30 -14.22 0.22
CA GLU A 344 -12.48 -13.10 0.70
C GLU A 344 -11.44 -12.65 -0.35
N VAL A 345 -10.79 -13.59 -1.05
CA VAL A 345 -9.92 -13.28 -2.19
C VAL A 345 -10.67 -12.48 -3.26
N LEU A 346 -11.86 -12.92 -3.67
CA LEU A 346 -12.66 -12.24 -4.69
C LEU A 346 -13.12 -10.85 -4.22
N ARG A 347 -13.51 -10.71 -2.95
CA ARG A 347 -13.88 -9.42 -2.34
C ARG A 347 -12.71 -8.43 -2.39
N LEU A 348 -11.51 -8.86 -2.01
CA LEU A 348 -10.29 -8.04 -2.02
C LEU A 348 -9.82 -7.71 -3.44
N GLN A 349 -10.00 -8.62 -4.41
CA GLN A 349 -9.78 -8.33 -5.84
C GLN A 349 -10.70 -7.20 -6.33
N ASP A 350 -11.98 -7.25 -5.98
CA ASP A 350 -12.94 -6.20 -6.34
C ASP A 350 -12.61 -4.88 -5.64
N GLU A 351 -12.24 -4.92 -4.36
CA GLU A 351 -11.82 -3.74 -3.61
C GLU A 351 -10.58 -3.09 -4.22
N LEU A 352 -9.57 -3.88 -4.60
CA LEU A 352 -8.37 -3.37 -5.25
C LEU A 352 -8.72 -2.66 -6.57
N ARG A 353 -9.58 -3.27 -7.40
CA ARG A 353 -10.05 -2.66 -8.65
C ARG A 353 -10.79 -1.34 -8.38
N ARG A 354 -11.67 -1.30 -7.38
CA ARG A 354 -12.39 -0.08 -6.98
C ARG A 354 -11.43 1.02 -6.50
N ARG A 355 -10.45 0.70 -5.65
CA ARG A 355 -9.46 1.68 -5.16
C ARG A 355 -8.58 2.24 -6.28
N GLN A 356 -8.19 1.40 -7.24
CA GLN A 356 -7.46 1.86 -8.41
C GLN A 356 -8.30 2.74 -9.33
N ALA A 357 -9.60 2.45 -9.46
CA ALA A 357 -10.54 3.31 -10.19
C ALA A 357 -10.74 4.67 -9.48
N ASP A 358 -11.00 4.68 -8.17
CA ASP A 358 -11.11 5.90 -7.36
C ASP A 358 -9.83 6.75 -7.43
N LEU A 359 -8.64 6.13 -7.45
CA LEU A 359 -7.40 6.87 -7.68
C LEU A 359 -7.36 7.54 -9.06
N ARG A 360 -7.75 6.83 -10.12
CA ARG A 360 -7.79 7.41 -11.48
C ARG A 360 -8.80 8.54 -11.58
N GLU A 361 -9.99 8.35 -11.01
CA GLU A 361 -11.04 9.36 -10.97
C GLU A 361 -10.60 10.59 -10.18
N PHE A 362 -9.99 10.40 -9.01
CA PHE A 362 -9.46 11.48 -8.19
C PHE A 362 -8.38 12.29 -8.93
N ILE A 363 -7.46 11.62 -9.64
CA ILE A 363 -6.44 12.28 -10.46
C ILE A 363 -7.08 13.07 -11.60
N SER A 364 -8.02 12.46 -12.32
CA SER A 364 -8.75 13.13 -13.41
C SER A 364 -9.48 14.38 -12.90
N GLY A 365 -10.25 14.24 -11.81
CA GLY A 365 -10.97 15.34 -11.19
C GLY A 365 -10.06 16.45 -10.67
N ALA A 366 -8.88 16.11 -10.15
CA ALA A 366 -7.89 17.10 -9.74
C ALA A 366 -7.30 17.86 -10.94
N ASN A 367 -7.00 17.17 -12.03
CA ASN A 367 -6.43 17.75 -13.24
C ASN A 367 -7.43 18.60 -14.02
N ALA A 368 -8.73 18.35 -13.87
CA ALA A 368 -9.79 19.18 -14.46
C ALA A 368 -9.97 20.55 -13.78
N LYS A 369 -9.37 20.78 -12.60
CA LYS A 369 -9.53 22.03 -11.85
C LYS A 369 -8.67 23.20 -12.34
N GLY A 370 -7.64 22.93 -13.12
CA GLY A 370 -6.65 23.92 -13.52
C GLY A 370 -6.29 23.84 -14.99
N SER A 371 -5.41 24.73 -15.43
CA SER A 371 -4.94 24.83 -16.83
C SER A 371 -3.92 23.75 -17.23
N ALA A 372 -3.40 23.00 -16.25
CA ALA A 372 -2.38 21.98 -16.45
C ALA A 372 -2.53 20.84 -15.42
N PRO A 373 -1.98 19.64 -15.69
CA PRO A 373 -2.01 18.52 -14.75
C PRO A 373 -1.39 18.89 -13.39
N VAL A 374 -2.11 18.58 -12.31
CA VAL A 374 -1.66 18.75 -10.91
C VAL A 374 -1.15 17.43 -10.35
N LEU A 375 -1.79 16.33 -10.73
CA LEU A 375 -1.51 15.00 -10.24
C LEU A 375 -1.17 14.08 -11.41
N GLN A 376 -0.26 13.15 -11.16
CA GLN A 376 0.12 12.10 -12.09
C GLN A 376 0.12 10.76 -11.37
N ARG A 377 -0.39 9.71 -12.04
CA ARG A 377 -0.41 8.36 -11.48
C ARG A 377 1.01 7.79 -11.54
N ALA A 378 1.46 7.22 -10.43
CA ALA A 378 2.75 6.55 -10.35
C ALA A 378 2.56 5.10 -9.85
N PRO A 379 2.53 4.10 -10.75
CA PRO A 379 2.37 2.69 -10.38
C PRO A 379 3.42 2.21 -9.35
N SER A 380 4.66 2.70 -9.44
CA SER A 380 5.73 2.44 -8.47
C SER A 380 5.35 2.81 -7.04
N ARG A 381 4.56 3.88 -6.85
CA ARG A 381 4.03 4.26 -5.54
C ARG A 381 2.97 3.28 -5.03
N GLU A 382 2.28 2.54 -5.91
CA GLU A 382 1.32 1.50 -5.53
C GLU A 382 2.00 0.14 -5.22
N TRP A 383 3.32 0.00 -5.37
CA TRP A 383 4.05 -1.21 -4.98
C TRP A 383 4.04 -1.39 -3.46
N ALA A 384 3.76 -2.62 -3.00
CA ALA A 384 3.48 -2.94 -1.60
C ALA A 384 4.52 -3.90 -0.99
N GLY A 385 5.74 -3.90 -1.52
CA GLY A 385 6.74 -4.94 -1.32
C GLY A 385 6.59 -6.05 -2.38
N ASP A 386 7.61 -6.91 -2.46
CA ASP A 386 7.59 -8.09 -3.33
C ASP A 386 6.76 -9.20 -2.67
N MET A 387 5.44 -9.05 -2.80
CA MET A 387 4.49 -10.05 -2.33
C MET A 387 4.66 -11.36 -3.11
N PRO A 388 4.47 -12.53 -2.46
CA PRO A 388 4.50 -13.81 -3.15
C PRO A 388 3.54 -13.81 -4.35
N ARG A 389 4.04 -14.21 -5.53
CA ARG A 389 3.20 -14.38 -6.72
C ARG A 389 2.41 -15.67 -6.59
N ILE A 390 1.23 -15.57 -5.96
CA ILE A 390 0.31 -16.70 -5.81
C ILE A 390 -0.68 -16.67 -6.97
N THR A 391 -0.53 -17.65 -7.86
CA THR A 391 -1.44 -17.92 -8.97
C THR A 391 -2.47 -18.94 -8.49
N LEU A 392 -3.70 -18.49 -8.29
CA LEU A 392 -4.78 -19.36 -7.85
C LEU A 392 -5.43 -20.06 -9.05
N SER A 393 -5.38 -21.38 -9.08
CA SER A 393 -6.21 -22.19 -9.98
C SER A 393 -7.59 -22.41 -9.32
N VAL A 394 -8.59 -21.68 -9.80
CA VAL A 394 -9.96 -21.76 -9.28
C VAL A 394 -10.87 -22.23 -10.39
N SER A 395 -11.61 -23.33 -10.17
CA SER A 395 -12.59 -23.79 -11.15
C SER A 395 -13.71 -22.76 -11.34
N ALA A 396 -14.31 -22.72 -12.53
CA ALA A 396 -15.43 -21.83 -12.81
C ALA A 396 -16.59 -22.02 -11.83
N GLN A 397 -16.84 -23.27 -11.42
CA GLN A 397 -17.86 -23.61 -10.42
C GLN A 397 -17.54 -23.05 -9.03
N SER A 398 -16.30 -23.21 -8.54
CA SER A 398 -15.89 -22.67 -7.25
C SER A 398 -15.93 -21.14 -7.24
N ARG A 399 -15.52 -20.51 -8.35
CA ARG A 399 -15.63 -19.07 -8.52
C ARG A 399 -17.08 -18.59 -8.51
N ARG A 400 -17.99 -19.31 -9.19
CA ARG A 400 -19.42 -19.04 -9.16
C ARG A 400 -19.98 -19.15 -7.74
N ARG A 401 -19.70 -20.24 -7.04
CA ARG A 401 -20.15 -20.44 -5.64
C ARG A 401 -19.63 -19.35 -4.70
N ALA A 402 -18.36 -18.97 -4.82
CA ALA A 402 -17.80 -17.89 -4.02
C ALA A 402 -18.42 -16.51 -4.33
N ARG A 403 -18.81 -16.27 -5.60
CA ARG A 403 -19.55 -15.07 -6.02
C ARG A 403 -20.98 -15.07 -5.47
N GLU A 404 -21.67 -16.21 -5.53
CA GLU A 404 -23.00 -16.38 -4.94
C GLU A 404 -22.95 -16.15 -3.42
N ALA A 405 -21.96 -16.73 -2.73
CA ALA A 405 -21.75 -16.50 -1.30
C ALA A 405 -21.46 -15.03 -0.97
N LEU A 406 -20.68 -14.33 -1.81
CA LEU A 406 -20.42 -12.90 -1.65
C LEU A 406 -21.70 -12.06 -1.83
N ALA A 407 -22.49 -12.35 -2.85
CA ALA A 407 -23.76 -11.66 -3.12
C ALA A 407 -24.76 -11.90 -1.98
N LEU A 408 -24.88 -13.16 -1.53
CA LEU A 408 -25.73 -13.53 -0.41
C LEU A 408 -25.31 -12.80 0.88
N LYS A 409 -24.00 -12.71 1.15
CA LYS A 409 -23.48 -11.97 2.30
C LYS A 409 -23.87 -10.48 2.22
N GLU A 410 -23.69 -9.86 1.06
CA GLU A 410 -24.04 -8.47 0.85
C GLU A 410 -25.56 -8.24 1.06
N GLU A 411 -26.39 -9.08 0.48
CA GLU A 411 -27.84 -9.00 0.62
C GLU A 411 -28.30 -9.18 2.07
N CYS A 412 -27.81 -10.23 2.75
CA CYS A 412 -28.13 -10.50 4.15
C CYS A 412 -27.66 -9.39 5.10
N SER A 413 -26.50 -8.79 4.84
CA SER A 413 -25.97 -7.69 5.65
C SER A 413 -26.80 -6.40 5.54
N LYS A 414 -27.52 -6.21 4.42
CA LYS A 414 -28.39 -5.04 4.18
C LYS A 414 -29.80 -5.20 4.72
N LYS A 415 -30.24 -6.42 5.07
CA LYS A 415 -31.59 -6.65 5.63
C LYS A 415 -31.75 -5.86 6.95
N ARG A 416 -32.88 -5.18 7.12
CA ARG A 416 -33.17 -4.36 8.32
C ARG A 416 -33.07 -5.15 9.63
N LEU A 417 -33.46 -6.42 9.62
CA LEU A 417 -33.39 -7.36 10.75
C LEU A 417 -32.65 -8.62 10.28
N PRO A 418 -31.98 -9.37 11.16
CA PRO A 418 -31.33 -10.65 10.85
C PRO A 418 -32.38 -11.79 10.72
N VAL A 419 -33.34 -11.56 9.81
CA VAL A 419 -34.36 -12.53 9.41
C VAL A 419 -34.12 -12.87 7.94
N TYR A 420 -33.58 -14.07 7.71
CA TYR A 420 -33.08 -14.52 6.41
C TYR A 420 -34.02 -15.49 5.71
N ASP A 421 -35.32 -15.24 5.84
CA ASP A 421 -36.36 -15.85 5.02
C ASP A 421 -37.26 -14.73 4.48
N ASP A 422 -37.58 -14.77 3.19
CA ASP A 422 -38.53 -13.85 2.56
C ASP A 422 -39.94 -14.47 2.44
N GLY A 423 -40.08 -15.74 2.80
CA GLY A 423 -41.35 -16.46 2.84
C GLY A 423 -42.16 -16.29 4.14
N PRO A 424 -43.07 -17.24 4.43
CA PRO A 424 -43.98 -17.18 5.56
C PRO A 424 -43.30 -17.11 6.94
N LEU A 425 -42.19 -17.86 7.13
CA LEU A 425 -41.44 -17.83 8.39
C LEU A 425 -40.91 -16.42 8.65
N GLY A 426 -40.29 -15.81 7.64
CA GLY A 426 -39.74 -14.47 7.72
C GLY A 426 -40.81 -13.42 7.99
N ALA A 427 -41.98 -13.53 7.38
CA ALA A 427 -43.10 -12.62 7.61
C ALA A 427 -43.59 -12.66 9.08
N VAL A 428 -43.68 -13.85 9.66
CA VAL A 428 -44.05 -14.02 11.08
C VAL A 428 -42.92 -13.52 11.99
N ALA A 429 -41.69 -13.94 11.73
CA ALA A 429 -40.53 -13.59 12.53
C ALA A 429 -40.27 -12.08 12.55
N ARG A 430 -40.43 -11.35 11.43
CA ARG A 430 -40.30 -9.88 11.39
C ARG A 430 -41.30 -9.15 12.28
N ARG A 431 -42.53 -9.69 12.44
CA ARG A 431 -43.55 -9.13 13.34
C ARG A 431 -43.24 -9.45 14.81
N ALA A 432 -42.67 -10.61 15.06
CA ALA A 432 -42.31 -11.07 16.41
C ALA A 432 -40.94 -10.53 16.88
N TYR A 433 -40.09 -10.04 15.98
CA TYR A 433 -38.67 -9.81 16.26
C TYR A 433 -38.40 -8.89 17.47
N GLY A 434 -39.17 -7.81 17.62
CA GLY A 434 -39.03 -6.89 18.75
C GLY A 434 -39.47 -7.46 20.10
N LYS A 435 -40.03 -8.68 20.12
CA LYS A 435 -40.51 -9.38 21.31
C LYS A 435 -39.55 -10.47 21.77
N TYR A 436 -38.51 -10.78 20.99
CA TYR A 436 -37.45 -11.66 21.45
C TYR A 436 -36.64 -10.91 22.51
N GLY A 437 -36.47 -11.53 23.68
CA GLY A 437 -35.69 -10.97 24.78
C GLY A 437 -34.29 -10.62 24.32
N LYS A 438 -33.82 -9.41 24.61
CA LYS A 438 -32.43 -9.02 24.28
C LYS A 438 -31.42 -9.77 25.14
N GLU A 439 -31.84 -10.12 26.35
CA GLU A 439 -31.16 -10.98 27.31
C GLU A 439 -30.92 -12.39 26.77
N ASP A 440 -31.73 -12.86 25.82
CA ASP A 440 -31.56 -14.18 25.20
C ASP A 440 -30.50 -14.19 24.09
N GLY A 441 -29.89 -13.02 23.79
CA GLY A 441 -28.87 -12.84 22.77
C GLY A 441 -29.38 -12.27 21.45
N TYR A 442 -28.45 -12.09 20.51
CA TYR A 442 -28.71 -11.59 19.17
C TYR A 442 -29.48 -12.64 18.35
N ALA A 443 -30.77 -12.41 18.18
CA ALA A 443 -31.67 -13.36 17.51
C ALA A 443 -31.43 -13.40 16.00
N VAL A 444 -31.07 -14.56 15.47
CA VAL A 444 -30.87 -14.78 14.03
C VAL A 444 -31.89 -15.79 13.54
N VAL A 445 -32.76 -15.39 12.62
CA VAL A 445 -33.83 -16.24 12.08
C VAL A 445 -33.47 -16.73 10.69
N ALA A 446 -33.50 -18.05 10.50
CA ALA A 446 -33.26 -18.68 9.21
C ALA A 446 -33.95 -20.05 9.16
N HIS A 447 -33.98 -20.66 7.99
CA HIS A 447 -34.22 -22.09 7.90
C HIS A 447 -32.93 -22.85 8.27
N GLY A 448 -33.07 -24.05 8.84
CA GLY A 448 -31.96 -24.78 9.43
C GLY A 448 -32.03 -26.29 9.24
N ARG A 449 -30.86 -26.90 9.32
CA ARG A 449 -30.58 -28.32 9.45
C ARG A 449 -29.42 -28.50 10.44
N PRO A 450 -29.19 -29.71 10.98
CA PRO A 450 -28.05 -29.99 11.86
C PRO A 450 -26.69 -29.56 11.29
N ASP A 451 -26.54 -29.63 9.96
CA ASP A 451 -25.28 -29.41 9.23
C ASP A 451 -25.23 -28.09 8.42
N SER A 452 -26.34 -27.36 8.29
CA SER A 452 -26.40 -26.16 7.45
C SER A 452 -27.54 -25.20 7.83
N VAL A 453 -27.41 -23.95 7.42
CA VAL A 453 -28.51 -22.98 7.41
C VAL A 453 -28.93 -22.68 5.97
N ILE A 454 -30.13 -22.16 5.80
CA ILE A 454 -30.61 -21.68 4.50
C ILE A 454 -30.95 -20.20 4.67
N LEU A 455 -30.19 -19.35 3.98
CA LEU A 455 -30.29 -17.90 4.02
C LEU A 455 -30.82 -17.45 2.65
N LEU A 456 -31.99 -16.81 2.63
CA LEU A 456 -32.63 -16.31 1.41
C LEU A 456 -32.71 -17.39 0.30
N GLY A 457 -33.09 -18.61 0.69
CA GLY A 457 -33.20 -19.76 -0.21
C GLY A 457 -31.87 -20.45 -0.58
N SER A 458 -30.73 -19.91 -0.17
CA SER A 458 -29.40 -20.46 -0.45
C SER A 458 -28.87 -21.25 0.75
N ARG A 459 -28.42 -22.50 0.52
CA ARG A 459 -27.77 -23.31 1.56
C ARG A 459 -26.41 -22.72 1.90
N SER A 460 -26.12 -22.54 3.18
CA SER A 460 -24.89 -21.92 3.70
C SER A 460 -24.39 -22.65 4.96
N ASP A 461 -23.12 -22.44 5.26
CA ASP A 461 -22.45 -22.98 6.44
C ASP A 461 -22.34 -21.94 7.58
N HIS A 462 -21.87 -22.41 8.73
CA HIS A 462 -21.56 -21.60 9.91
C HIS A 462 -20.57 -20.46 9.62
N ALA A 463 -19.53 -20.68 8.80
CA ALA A 463 -18.54 -19.65 8.46
C ALA A 463 -19.17 -18.49 7.67
N THR A 464 -20.01 -18.80 6.67
CA THR A 464 -20.77 -17.79 5.92
C THR A 464 -21.71 -17.02 6.85
N LEU A 465 -22.43 -17.72 7.73
CA LEU A 465 -23.33 -17.09 8.69
C LEU A 465 -22.59 -16.18 9.68
N ALA A 466 -21.46 -16.63 10.23
CA ALA A 466 -20.61 -15.83 11.11
C ALA A 466 -20.11 -14.55 10.41
N SER A 467 -19.70 -14.68 9.15
CA SER A 467 -19.25 -13.56 8.31
C SER A 467 -20.36 -12.54 8.06
N ILE A 468 -21.61 -13.00 7.92
CA ILE A 468 -22.80 -12.15 7.79
C ILE A 468 -23.09 -11.42 9.10
N ILE A 469 -23.12 -12.14 10.23
CA ILE A 469 -23.40 -11.57 11.56
C ILE A 469 -22.38 -10.48 11.90
N ARG A 470 -21.07 -10.75 11.73
CA ARG A 470 -19.99 -9.76 11.95
C ARG A 470 -20.10 -8.52 11.07
N ALA A 471 -20.70 -8.63 9.88
CA ALA A 471 -20.84 -7.52 8.95
C ALA A 471 -22.05 -6.63 9.24
N ARG A 472 -22.95 -7.04 10.15
CA ARG A 472 -24.15 -6.29 10.48
C ARG A 472 -23.86 -5.14 11.43
N LYS A 473 -24.53 -4.01 11.21
CA LYS A 473 -24.37 -2.79 12.02
C LYS A 473 -25.11 -2.86 13.36
N ASP A 474 -26.11 -3.73 13.47
CA ASP A 474 -26.93 -3.93 14.66
C ASP A 474 -26.43 -5.08 15.55
N TYR A 475 -25.27 -5.66 15.22
CA TYR A 475 -24.60 -6.67 16.04
C TYR A 475 -23.39 -6.06 16.76
N GLU A 476 -23.34 -6.24 18.07
CA GLU A 476 -22.20 -5.85 18.90
C GLU A 476 -21.28 -7.08 19.10
N PRO A 477 -19.99 -7.02 18.72
CA PRO A 477 -19.06 -8.13 18.91
C PRO A 477 -19.01 -8.60 20.36
N GLY A 478 -19.09 -9.92 20.57
CA GLY A 478 -19.16 -10.53 21.90
C GLY A 478 -20.57 -10.82 22.40
N THR A 479 -21.61 -10.33 21.71
CA THR A 479 -22.99 -10.65 22.06
C THR A 479 -23.29 -12.13 21.76
N PRO A 480 -23.86 -12.90 22.71
CA PRO A 480 -24.32 -14.27 22.46
C PRO A 480 -25.32 -14.32 21.30
N ILE A 481 -25.36 -15.42 20.55
CA ILE A 481 -26.28 -15.60 19.42
C ILE A 481 -27.44 -16.49 19.83
N ARG A 482 -28.66 -16.09 19.46
CA ARG A 482 -29.84 -16.97 19.51
C ARG A 482 -30.22 -17.38 18.09
N LEU A 483 -29.83 -18.58 17.69
CA LEU A 483 -30.08 -19.11 16.35
C LEU A 483 -31.47 -19.75 16.28
N LEU A 484 -32.42 -18.99 15.76
CA LEU A 484 -33.80 -19.40 15.52
C LEU A 484 -33.90 -20.10 14.15
N ALA A 485 -33.33 -21.30 14.07
CA ALA A 485 -33.33 -22.13 12.86
C ALA A 485 -33.45 -23.62 13.19
N CYS A 486 -34.38 -24.32 12.53
CA CYS A 486 -34.77 -25.69 12.84
C CYS A 486 -33.57 -26.65 13.00
N SER A 487 -33.57 -27.41 14.10
CA SER A 487 -32.62 -28.50 14.39
C SER A 487 -31.13 -28.15 14.30
N THR A 488 -30.76 -26.86 14.35
CA THR A 488 -29.36 -26.44 14.22
C THR A 488 -28.51 -26.73 15.46
N GLY A 489 -29.16 -26.98 16.60
CA GLY A 489 -28.54 -27.49 17.82
C GLY A 489 -28.59 -29.02 17.95
N ARG A 490 -29.13 -29.75 16.96
CA ARG A 490 -29.12 -31.20 16.99
C ARG A 490 -27.76 -31.75 16.58
N GLN A 491 -27.20 -32.62 17.41
CA GLN A 491 -25.96 -33.32 17.13
C GLN A 491 -26.27 -34.64 16.40
N ASP A 492 -26.03 -34.69 15.09
CA ASP A 492 -26.21 -35.90 14.28
C ASP A 492 -24.84 -36.51 13.94
N GLY A 493 -24.50 -37.63 14.60
CA GLY A 493 -23.21 -38.32 14.44
C GLY A 493 -22.03 -37.60 15.11
N ASN A 494 -20.82 -37.86 14.61
CA ASN A 494 -19.58 -37.35 15.22
C ASN A 494 -19.21 -35.91 14.82
N ALA A 495 -19.82 -35.36 13.76
CA ALA A 495 -19.53 -34.01 13.31
C ALA A 495 -20.25 -32.97 14.20
N PRO A 496 -19.59 -31.87 14.63
CA PRO A 496 -20.25 -30.83 15.39
C PRO A 496 -21.40 -30.20 14.61
N CYS A 497 -22.55 -29.99 15.26
CA CYS A 497 -23.68 -29.28 14.69
C CYS A 497 -23.31 -27.83 14.30
N VAL A 498 -24.11 -27.22 13.43
CA VAL A 498 -23.89 -25.82 12.99
C VAL A 498 -23.79 -24.86 14.16
N ALA A 499 -24.60 -25.03 15.20
CA ALA A 499 -24.58 -24.14 16.36
C ALA A 499 -23.24 -24.18 17.09
N GLN A 500 -22.66 -25.37 17.31
CA GLN A 500 -21.34 -25.51 17.92
C GLN A 500 -20.25 -24.90 17.03
N ARG A 501 -20.26 -25.19 15.72
CA ARG A 501 -19.27 -24.63 14.79
C ARG A 501 -19.38 -23.11 14.68
N LEU A 502 -20.59 -22.57 14.77
CA LEU A 502 -20.84 -21.13 14.81
C LEU A 502 -20.32 -20.49 16.10
N ALA A 503 -20.47 -21.17 17.25
CA ALA A 503 -19.93 -20.72 18.53
C ALA A 503 -18.40 -20.66 18.48
N ASP A 504 -17.76 -21.72 18.00
CA ASP A 504 -16.30 -21.81 17.83
C ASP A 504 -15.80 -20.71 16.88
N GLU A 505 -16.50 -20.49 15.76
CA GLU A 505 -16.14 -19.48 14.78
C GLU A 505 -16.29 -18.05 15.33
N LEU A 506 -17.38 -17.73 16.01
CA LEU A 506 -17.66 -16.38 16.53
C LEU A 506 -16.95 -16.08 17.87
N GLY A 507 -16.55 -17.10 18.61
CA GLY A 507 -16.00 -16.97 19.96
C GLY A 507 -17.04 -16.52 21.00
N VAL A 508 -18.32 -16.84 20.78
CA VAL A 508 -19.45 -16.47 21.66
C VAL A 508 -20.39 -17.65 21.84
N ASP A 509 -21.21 -17.62 22.90
CA ASP A 509 -22.25 -18.61 23.13
C ASP A 509 -23.31 -18.57 22.02
N VAL A 510 -23.70 -19.75 21.52
CA VAL A 510 -24.77 -19.89 20.53
C VAL A 510 -25.86 -20.77 21.11
N THR A 511 -27.09 -20.24 21.21
CA THR A 511 -28.27 -20.98 21.66
C THR A 511 -29.14 -21.35 20.46
N ALA A 512 -29.40 -22.65 20.25
CA ALA A 512 -30.09 -23.19 19.07
C ALA A 512 -31.04 -24.35 19.43
N PRO A 513 -32.12 -24.59 18.66
CA PRO A 513 -33.09 -25.65 18.95
C PRO A 513 -32.54 -27.04 18.57
N ASP A 514 -32.86 -28.06 19.38
CA ASP A 514 -32.52 -29.48 19.14
C ASP A 514 -33.50 -30.21 18.19
N GLY A 515 -34.54 -29.51 17.73
CA GLY A 515 -35.57 -30.04 16.84
C GLY A 515 -36.23 -28.98 15.96
N PRO A 516 -37.31 -29.33 15.24
CA PRO A 516 -38.04 -28.39 14.41
C PRO A 516 -38.58 -27.22 15.25
N LEU A 517 -38.32 -25.99 14.82
CA LEU A 517 -38.69 -24.78 15.54
C LEU A 517 -39.91 -24.12 14.88
N TRP A 518 -40.89 -23.76 15.70
CA TRP A 518 -42.06 -22.97 15.32
C TRP A 518 -41.99 -21.59 15.94
N VAL A 519 -42.18 -20.56 15.09
CA VAL A 519 -42.17 -19.16 15.48
C VAL A 519 -43.57 -18.57 15.35
N TYR A 520 -44.02 -17.83 16.36
CA TYR A 520 -45.36 -17.25 16.42
C TYR A 520 -45.30 -15.71 16.43
N SER A 521 -46.35 -15.05 15.95
CA SER A 521 -46.40 -13.58 15.84
C SER A 521 -46.47 -12.86 17.19
N ASP A 522 -46.84 -13.57 18.24
CA ASP A 522 -46.84 -13.08 19.62
C ASP A 522 -45.44 -13.10 20.27
N GLY A 523 -44.44 -13.70 19.62
CA GLY A 523 -43.08 -13.87 20.17
C GLY A 523 -42.82 -15.25 20.78
N THR A 524 -43.87 -16.07 20.92
CA THR A 524 -43.75 -17.44 21.46
C THR A 524 -42.93 -18.31 20.50
N LEU A 525 -42.21 -19.29 21.06
CA LEU A 525 -41.40 -20.26 20.33
C LEU A 525 -41.72 -21.66 20.87
N THR A 526 -41.93 -22.64 19.98
CA THR A 526 -42.08 -24.05 20.37
C THR A 526 -41.16 -24.93 19.54
N ILE A 527 -40.62 -25.98 20.16
CA ILE A 527 -39.69 -26.91 19.50
C ILE A 527 -40.34 -28.29 19.50
N GLY A 528 -40.59 -28.86 18.33
CA GLY A 528 -41.28 -30.13 18.22
C GLY A 528 -41.76 -30.43 16.80
N ALA A 529 -42.07 -31.69 16.54
CA ALA A 529 -42.57 -32.12 15.23
C ALA A 529 -43.91 -31.44 14.87
N GLU A 530 -44.73 -31.15 15.87
CA GLU A 530 -46.06 -30.56 15.70
C GLU A 530 -46.11 -29.10 16.18
N LYS A 531 -46.84 -28.28 15.43
CA LYS A 531 -47.03 -26.87 15.75
C LYS A 531 -47.83 -26.74 17.04
N GLY A 532 -47.24 -26.11 18.06
CA GLY A 532 -47.88 -25.79 19.34
C GLY A 532 -47.54 -26.76 20.45
N HIS A 533 -46.90 -27.88 20.12
CA HIS A 533 -46.51 -28.90 21.08
C HIS A 533 -44.99 -28.86 21.30
N ASN A 534 -44.57 -28.27 22.42
CA ASN A 534 -43.17 -28.17 22.77
C ASN A 534 -42.67 -29.49 23.38
N THR A 535 -41.82 -30.19 22.64
CA THR A 535 -41.23 -31.50 23.00
C THR A 535 -39.70 -31.46 22.97
N GLY A 536 -39.09 -30.41 22.42
CA GLY A 536 -37.66 -30.18 22.41
C GLY A 536 -37.24 -29.00 23.29
N ARG A 537 -35.98 -28.60 23.16
CA ARG A 537 -35.40 -27.49 23.94
C ARG A 537 -34.34 -26.73 23.15
N PHE A 538 -34.09 -25.50 23.59
CA PHE A 538 -32.90 -24.78 23.19
C PHE A 538 -31.68 -25.36 23.93
N ILE A 539 -30.59 -25.53 23.20
CA ILE A 539 -29.29 -25.94 23.73
C ILE A 539 -28.32 -24.79 23.51
N THR A 540 -27.56 -24.45 24.55
CA THR A 540 -26.48 -23.46 24.48
C THR A 540 -25.16 -24.16 24.24
N PHE A 541 -24.42 -23.68 23.24
CA PHE A 541 -23.11 -24.16 22.85
C PHE A 541 -22.08 -23.10 23.18
N HIS A 542 -21.07 -23.49 23.96
CA HIS A 542 -19.95 -22.62 24.32
C HIS A 542 -18.81 -22.76 23.30
N PRO A 543 -18.07 -21.69 22.99
CA PRO A 543 -16.93 -21.74 22.10
C PRO A 543 -15.86 -22.67 22.66
N ARG A 544 -15.46 -23.68 21.89
CA ARG A 544 -14.32 -24.54 22.22
C ARG A 544 -13.08 -23.78 21.75
N GLY A 545 -12.22 -23.37 22.69
CA GLY A 545 -11.03 -22.57 22.39
C GLY A 545 -10.23 -23.14 21.21
N GLN A 546 -9.77 -22.28 20.32
CA GLN A 546 -8.79 -22.65 19.30
C GLN A 546 -7.44 -22.84 20.02
N GLU A 547 -7.11 -24.07 20.40
CA GLU A 547 -5.73 -24.43 20.78
C GLU A 547 -4.75 -24.26 19.61
#